data_AF-A0A498LW68-F1
#
_entry.id   AF-A0A498LW68-F1
#
_cell.length_a   1.000
_cell.length_b   1.000
_cell.length_c   1.000
_cell.angle_alpha   90.00
_cell.angle_beta   90.00
_cell.angle_gamma   90.00
#
_symmetry.space_group_name_H-M   'P 1'
#
loop_
_entity.id
_entity.type
_entity.pdbx_description
1 polymer ?
#
loop_
_entity_poly.entity_id
_entity_poly.type
_entity_poly.pdbx_seq_one_letter_code
_entity_poly.pdbx_strand_id
1 'polypeptide(L)'
;MVVGGAGGTNITTSVAQVILNYLFFDYDMQKALEEPKVQITINEANVDERFEKKDKDTNSKMSSPSPELSCDQPMKNLTTRSSDKAETFEPRLERANEMSIKPSNVSMKSSKSLIDPPEFSGGTVTSDPSLKYSQRPSDKCYTKAAVAADAGTCSEIGRDILKRNGSAVDAAIAALLCVSLVNAQSVGIGGGVVFTIYNASTGKVETINARETAPMGASENMFGKDPQNAKPGTPGLLRGYELAHKRHGRLKWKELFEPSIKLALDGFQVGRALALAINETSDKVLNNAALCEVFCGSRNKTILKEKDTIRFLKLAQTYEKIAKEGADAFYNGSLTQDILDDIKAAGGIITREDLRGYTPLLNEHALNFTVGKYIFHAPDAPFGGPVLALILNILKGQ
;
A
#
# COMPACT_ATOMS: atom_id res chain seq x y z
N MET A 1 13.68 3.33 -0.77
CA MET A 1 12.87 2.89 0.38
C MET A 1 11.45 2.70 -0.09
N VAL A 2 10.80 1.60 0.30
CA VAL A 2 9.39 1.33 -0.01
C VAL A 2 8.65 1.18 1.30
N VAL A 3 7.45 1.76 1.37
CA VAL A 3 6.57 1.62 2.53
C VAL A 3 5.21 1.14 2.05
N GLY A 4 4.64 0.17 2.74
CA GLY A 4 3.35 -0.43 2.41
C GLY A 4 2.55 -0.74 3.68
N GLY A 5 1.26 -0.97 3.52
CA GLY A 5 0.37 -1.45 4.59
C GLY A 5 -0.16 -2.84 4.29
N ALA A 6 -1.19 -3.26 5.03
CA ALA A 6 -2.01 -4.41 4.67
C ALA A 6 -2.60 -4.17 3.27
N GLY A 7 -2.21 -4.99 2.30
CA GLY A 7 -2.60 -4.84 0.90
C GLY A 7 -3.74 -5.75 0.50
N GLY A 8 -4.60 -5.29 -0.42
CA GLY A 8 -5.57 -6.15 -1.09
C GLY A 8 -4.91 -7.26 -1.93
N THR A 9 -5.69 -8.28 -2.31
CA THR A 9 -5.22 -9.50 -2.99
C THR A 9 -4.50 -9.26 -4.32
N ASN A 10 -4.68 -8.09 -4.92
CA ASN A 10 -4.24 -7.81 -6.30
C ASN A 10 -2.87 -7.13 -6.38
N ILE A 11 -2.27 -6.76 -5.24
CA ILE A 11 -1.03 -5.98 -5.22
C ILE A 11 0.15 -6.82 -5.69
N THR A 12 0.33 -8.03 -5.15
CA THR A 12 1.47 -8.88 -5.49
C THR A 12 1.50 -9.22 -6.97
N THR A 13 0.35 -9.59 -7.54
CA THR A 13 0.21 -9.90 -8.98
C THR A 13 0.43 -8.66 -9.85
N SER A 14 -0.11 -7.51 -9.45
CA SER A 14 0.11 -6.24 -10.17
C SER A 14 1.57 -5.81 -10.17
N VAL A 15 2.27 -5.95 -9.04
CA VAL A 15 3.70 -5.63 -8.92
C VAL A 15 4.53 -6.60 -9.75
N ALA A 16 4.24 -7.91 -9.67
CA ALA A 16 4.90 -8.91 -10.50
C ALA A 16 4.73 -8.59 -11.99
N GLN A 17 3.52 -8.24 -12.45
CA GLN A 17 3.28 -7.90 -13.86
C GLN A 17 4.09 -6.68 -14.32
N VAL A 18 4.19 -5.63 -13.50
CA VAL A 18 5.02 -4.45 -13.83
C VAL A 18 6.50 -4.84 -13.92
N ILE A 19 7.00 -5.64 -12.98
CA ILE A 19 8.39 -6.13 -13.00
C ILE A 19 8.64 -6.97 -14.26
N LEU A 20 7.69 -7.82 -14.65
CA LEU A 20 7.79 -8.64 -15.86
C LEU A 20 7.87 -7.78 -17.12
N ASN A 21 6.92 -6.85 -17.26
CA ASN A 21 6.87 -5.92 -18.38
C ASN A 21 8.19 -5.16 -18.55
N TYR A 22 8.76 -4.69 -17.44
CA TYR A 22 10.00 -3.93 -17.46
C TYR A 22 11.25 -4.79 -17.70
N LEU A 23 11.37 -5.93 -17.03
CA LEU A 23 12.61 -6.73 -17.06
C LEU A 23 12.68 -7.77 -18.18
N PHE A 24 11.55 -8.27 -18.66
CA PHE A 24 11.50 -9.40 -19.60
C PHE A 24 10.87 -9.03 -20.94
N PHE A 25 10.11 -7.94 -21.01
CA PHE A 25 9.48 -7.47 -22.24
C PHE A 25 10.05 -6.14 -22.75
N ASP A 26 11.13 -5.64 -22.13
CA ASP A 26 11.81 -4.39 -22.48
C ASP A 26 10.86 -3.17 -22.57
N TYR A 27 9.79 -3.16 -21.77
CA TYR A 27 8.94 -1.98 -21.67
C TYR A 27 9.66 -0.91 -20.86
N ASP A 28 9.54 0.35 -21.27
CA ASP A 28 9.91 1.44 -20.38
C ASP A 28 8.99 1.44 -19.13
N MET A 29 9.41 2.14 -18.08
CA MET A 29 8.67 2.15 -16.81
C MET A 29 7.25 2.70 -16.95
N GLN A 30 7.03 3.68 -17.83
CA GLN A 30 5.72 4.27 -18.04
C GLN A 30 4.78 3.26 -18.68
N LYS A 31 5.21 2.65 -19.78
CA LYS A 31 4.48 1.58 -20.46
C LYS A 31 4.24 0.40 -19.52
N ALA A 32 5.23 -0.03 -18.75
CA ALA A 32 5.09 -1.12 -17.79
C ALA A 32 3.99 -0.85 -16.73
N LEU A 33 3.83 0.40 -16.30
CA LEU A 33 2.80 0.82 -15.34
C LEU A 33 1.41 0.99 -15.96
N GLU A 34 1.36 1.53 -17.19
CA GLU A 34 0.12 1.85 -17.91
C GLU A 34 -0.54 0.62 -18.53
N GLU A 35 0.23 -0.41 -18.87
CA GLU A 35 -0.29 -1.61 -19.48
C GLU A 35 -1.34 -2.30 -18.58
N PRO A 36 -2.45 -2.77 -19.17
CA PRO A 36 -3.47 -3.48 -18.44
C PRO A 36 -2.91 -4.71 -17.70
N LYS A 37 -3.45 -4.98 -16.51
CA LYS A 37 -2.94 -6.01 -15.61
C LYS A 37 -3.96 -7.13 -15.47
N VAL A 38 -3.46 -8.36 -15.42
CA VAL A 38 -4.27 -9.54 -15.08
C VAL A 38 -4.16 -9.77 -13.58
N GLN A 39 -5.30 -9.85 -12.90
CA GLN A 39 -5.39 -10.03 -11.46
C GLN A 39 -6.07 -11.36 -11.16
N ILE A 40 -5.37 -12.26 -10.49
CA ILE A 40 -5.94 -13.52 -10.03
C ILE A 40 -6.30 -13.36 -8.55
N THR A 41 -7.57 -13.51 -8.24
CA THR A 41 -8.08 -13.63 -6.86
C THR A 41 -8.50 -15.07 -6.59
N ILE A 42 -8.69 -15.41 -5.31
CA ILE A 42 -8.89 -16.79 -4.83
C ILE A 42 -10.06 -17.50 -5.56
N ASN A 43 -11.03 -16.75 -6.10
CA ASN A 43 -12.21 -17.30 -6.77
C ASN A 43 -12.41 -16.79 -8.22
N GLU A 44 -11.68 -15.77 -8.69
CA GLU A 44 -11.92 -15.12 -9.98
C GLU A 44 -10.64 -14.58 -10.62
N ALA A 45 -10.49 -14.76 -11.94
CA ALA A 45 -9.50 -14.06 -12.74
C ALA A 45 -10.15 -12.78 -13.29
N ASN A 46 -9.72 -11.63 -12.78
CA ASN A 46 -10.21 -10.33 -13.20
C ASN A 46 -9.16 -9.64 -14.06
N VAL A 47 -9.60 -9.11 -15.19
CA VAL A 47 -8.75 -8.32 -16.09
C VAL A 47 -9.09 -6.85 -15.86
N ASP A 48 -8.05 -6.01 -15.71
CA ASP A 48 -8.23 -4.56 -15.57
C ASP A 48 -9.16 -4.01 -16.66
N GLU A 49 -10.18 -3.21 -16.32
CA GLU A 49 -11.17 -2.65 -17.26
C GLU A 49 -10.54 -1.93 -18.47
N ARG A 50 -9.28 -1.50 -18.35
CA ARG A 50 -8.50 -0.92 -19.47
C ARG A 50 -8.23 -1.91 -20.61
N PHE A 51 -8.32 -3.23 -20.38
CA PHE A 51 -8.21 -4.25 -21.44
C PHE A 51 -9.35 -4.12 -22.45
N GLU A 52 -10.60 -4.00 -21.97
CA GLU A 52 -11.78 -3.93 -22.86
C GLU A 52 -11.85 -2.63 -23.66
N LYS A 53 -11.26 -1.54 -23.14
CA LYS A 53 -11.14 -0.28 -23.89
C LYS A 53 -10.08 -0.34 -24.98
N LYS A 54 -8.96 -1.03 -24.73
CA LYS A 54 -7.86 -1.14 -25.71
C LYS A 54 -8.30 -1.89 -26.97
N ASP A 55 -9.16 -2.92 -26.82
CA ASP A 55 -9.69 -3.69 -27.96
C ASP A 55 -10.69 -2.92 -28.84
N LYS A 56 -11.30 -1.83 -28.33
CA LYS A 56 -12.14 -0.95 -29.16
C LYS A 56 -11.32 0.07 -29.95
N ASP A 57 -10.14 0.45 -29.45
CA ASP A 57 -9.27 1.48 -30.07
C ASP A 57 -8.19 0.88 -30.99
N THR A 58 -7.89 -0.43 -30.91
CA THR A 58 -6.87 -1.09 -31.75
C THR A 58 -7.21 -1.23 -33.23
N ASN A 59 -8.41 -0.82 -33.67
CA ASN A 59 -8.77 -0.75 -35.09
C ASN A 59 -8.27 0.51 -35.83
N SER A 60 -7.50 1.39 -35.17
CA SER A 60 -6.81 2.49 -35.87
C SER A 60 -5.28 2.42 -35.72
N LYS A 61 -4.64 1.92 -36.79
CA LYS A 61 -3.27 2.16 -37.26
C LYS A 61 -2.13 2.17 -36.22
N MET A 62 -1.35 1.11 -36.32
CA MET A 62 0.01 0.93 -35.83
C MET A 62 1.00 1.76 -36.69
N SER A 63 1.69 2.70 -36.06
CA SER A 63 2.91 3.33 -36.61
C SER A 63 3.90 3.60 -35.48
N SER A 64 5.08 3.01 -35.59
CA SER A 64 6.29 3.21 -34.77
C SER A 64 7.11 4.43 -35.24
N PRO A 65 8.21 4.81 -34.57
CA PRO A 65 8.60 4.65 -33.16
C PRO A 65 8.63 6.03 -32.44
N SER A 66 8.75 6.04 -31.11
CA SER A 66 8.98 7.27 -30.31
C SER A 66 10.18 7.07 -29.38
N PRO A 67 10.90 8.15 -29.02
CA PRO A 67 12.33 8.14 -28.76
C PRO A 67 12.68 7.59 -27.37
N GLU A 68 13.91 7.07 -27.26
CA GLU A 68 14.52 6.61 -26.00
C GLU A 68 14.44 7.68 -24.91
N LEU A 69 13.72 7.39 -23.83
CA LEU A 69 13.85 8.11 -22.57
C LEU A 69 15.08 7.57 -21.82
N SER A 70 16.18 8.31 -21.87
CA SER A 70 17.34 8.06 -21.01
C SER A 70 17.34 9.07 -19.85
N CYS A 71 16.98 8.62 -18.64
CA CYS A 71 17.40 9.29 -17.39
C CYS A 71 18.71 8.64 -16.85
N ASP A 72 19.49 7.91 -17.66
CA ASP A 72 20.74 7.28 -17.22
C ASP A 72 21.86 8.31 -17.09
N GLN A 73 22.15 8.74 -15.86
CA GLN A 73 23.46 9.26 -15.51
C GLN A 73 24.11 8.35 -14.47
N PRO A 74 25.32 7.81 -14.72
CA PRO A 74 25.98 6.92 -13.78
C PRO A 74 26.34 7.68 -12.49
N MET A 75 25.90 7.15 -11.34
CA MET A 75 26.54 7.49 -10.06
C MET A 75 28.01 7.07 -10.12
N LYS A 76 28.91 8.05 -10.09
CA LYS A 76 30.36 7.81 -10.08
C LYS A 76 30.78 7.08 -8.79
N ASN A 77 31.30 5.87 -8.98
CA ASN A 77 32.31 5.12 -8.20
C ASN A 77 32.34 5.31 -6.67
N LEU A 78 31.77 4.34 -5.95
CA LEU A 78 32.28 3.90 -4.65
C LEU A 78 33.02 2.57 -4.87
N THR A 79 34.34 2.61 -4.81
CA THR A 79 35.22 1.44 -4.84
C THR A 79 35.14 0.71 -3.50
N THR A 80 34.58 -0.49 -3.48
CA THR A 80 34.75 -1.44 -2.37
C THR A 80 35.76 -2.51 -2.77
N ARG A 81 36.79 -2.64 -1.93
CA ARG A 81 37.92 -3.56 -2.06
C ARG A 81 37.45 -4.94 -1.59
N SER A 82 37.61 -5.97 -2.42
CA SER A 82 37.30 -7.34 -2.05
C SER A 82 38.29 -7.86 -1.00
N SER A 83 37.77 -8.63 -0.05
CA SER A 83 38.56 -9.62 0.68
C SER A 83 37.72 -10.88 0.79
N ASP A 84 38.09 -11.87 -0.01
CA ASP A 84 37.56 -13.22 0.00
C ASP A 84 37.76 -13.90 1.36
N LYS A 85 36.73 -14.63 1.80
CA LYS A 85 36.85 -15.94 2.47
C LYS A 85 35.46 -16.57 2.55
N ALA A 86 35.26 -17.60 1.75
CA ALA A 86 34.11 -18.48 1.80
C ALA A 86 34.31 -19.53 2.90
N GLU A 87 33.35 -19.65 3.80
CA GLU A 87 33.18 -20.85 4.63
C GLU A 87 31.81 -21.46 4.33
N THR A 88 31.84 -22.69 3.83
CA THR A 88 30.69 -23.56 3.56
C THR A 88 30.15 -24.14 4.87
N PHE A 89 28.84 -23.99 5.11
CA PHE A 89 28.12 -24.68 6.18
C PHE A 89 26.93 -25.44 5.59
N GLU A 90 26.91 -26.76 5.77
CA GLU A 90 25.75 -27.62 5.50
C GLU A 90 24.77 -27.60 6.69
N PRO A 91 23.44 -27.59 6.47
CA PRO A 91 22.48 -27.83 7.53
C PRO A 91 22.08 -29.31 7.64
N ARG A 92 22.15 -29.85 8.85
CA ARG A 92 21.52 -31.10 9.29
C ARG A 92 19.99 -30.93 9.35
N LEU A 93 19.26 -31.80 8.64
CA LEU A 93 17.81 -31.99 8.82
C LEU A 93 17.54 -32.81 10.09
N GLU A 94 16.69 -32.30 10.99
CA GLU A 94 15.93 -33.12 11.94
C GLU A 94 14.46 -33.18 11.52
N ARG A 95 13.90 -34.39 11.58
CA ARG A 95 12.54 -34.77 11.16
C ARG A 95 11.48 -34.26 12.15
N ALA A 96 10.35 -33.80 11.62
CA ALA A 96 9.08 -33.76 12.35
C ALA A 96 7.93 -34.23 11.44
N ASN A 97 6.96 -34.90 12.06
CA ASN A 97 6.05 -35.90 11.51
C ASN A 97 5.09 -35.47 10.39
N GLU A 98 4.83 -36.42 9.48
CA GLU A 98 3.79 -36.38 8.46
C GLU A 98 2.38 -36.38 9.08
N MET A 99 1.52 -35.48 8.61
CA MET A 99 0.07 -35.58 8.79
C MET A 99 -0.59 -35.55 7.41
N SER A 100 -1.15 -36.71 7.03
CA SER A 100 -1.67 -37.04 5.71
C SER A 100 -2.96 -36.28 5.39
N ILE A 101 -2.95 -35.46 4.33
CA ILE A 101 -4.16 -34.86 3.74
C ILE A 101 -4.53 -35.64 2.48
N LYS A 102 -5.69 -36.30 2.49
CA LYS A 102 -6.23 -37.02 1.32
C LYS A 102 -6.68 -36.04 0.21
N PRO A 103 -6.38 -36.31 -1.06
CA PRO A 103 -6.88 -35.49 -2.17
C PRO A 103 -8.37 -35.78 -2.46
N SER A 104 -9.16 -34.73 -2.59
CA SER A 104 -10.55 -34.78 -3.05
C SER A 104 -10.59 -34.78 -4.58
N ASN A 105 -11.16 -35.83 -5.17
CA ASN A 105 -11.37 -35.97 -6.61
C ASN A 105 -12.34 -34.91 -7.15
N VAL A 106 -11.87 -34.05 -8.07
CA VAL A 106 -12.75 -33.22 -8.90
C VAL A 106 -12.86 -33.89 -10.28
N SER A 107 -14.07 -34.33 -10.63
CA SER A 107 -14.41 -34.95 -11.90
C SER A 107 -14.67 -33.88 -12.96
N MET A 108 -13.89 -33.86 -14.04
CA MET A 108 -14.19 -33.13 -15.27
C MET A 108 -15.35 -33.82 -16.01
N LYS A 109 -16.46 -33.12 -16.22
CA LYS A 109 -17.47 -33.51 -17.21
C LYS A 109 -17.39 -32.58 -18.41
N SER A 110 -17.09 -33.14 -19.57
CA SER A 110 -17.23 -32.48 -20.87
C SER A 110 -18.70 -32.44 -21.28
N SER A 111 -19.22 -31.25 -21.61
CA SER A 111 -20.49 -31.12 -22.34
C SER A 111 -20.25 -30.37 -23.64
N LYS A 112 -20.68 -31.01 -24.74
CA LYS A 112 -20.56 -30.55 -26.13
C LYS A 112 -21.34 -29.26 -26.39
N SER A 113 -20.81 -28.49 -27.34
CA SER A 113 -21.35 -27.32 -28.05
C SER A 113 -22.79 -27.51 -28.53
N LEU A 114 -23.59 -26.43 -28.50
CA LEU A 114 -24.62 -26.05 -29.49
C LEU A 114 -25.38 -24.81 -28.98
N ILE A 115 -24.91 -23.59 -29.27
CA ILE A 115 -25.74 -22.36 -29.39
C ILE A 115 -25.02 -21.43 -30.38
N ASP A 116 -25.66 -21.13 -31.51
CA ASP A 116 -25.19 -20.17 -32.53
C ASP A 116 -25.16 -18.72 -31.99
N PRO A 117 -24.28 -17.84 -32.49
CA PRO A 117 -24.24 -16.44 -32.08
C PRO A 117 -25.41 -15.64 -32.66
N PRO A 118 -26.06 -14.74 -31.90
CA PRO A 118 -27.00 -13.79 -32.47
C PRO A 118 -26.27 -12.66 -33.21
N GLU A 119 -26.73 -12.38 -34.43
CA GLU A 119 -26.41 -11.16 -35.18
C GLU A 119 -26.87 -9.92 -34.38
N PHE A 120 -25.98 -8.93 -34.22
CA PHE A 120 -26.35 -7.62 -33.70
C PHE A 120 -26.07 -6.53 -34.74
N SER A 121 -27.14 -5.87 -35.13
CA SER A 121 -27.21 -4.76 -36.07
C SER A 121 -26.59 -3.48 -35.48
N GLY A 122 -25.96 -2.69 -36.36
CA GLY A 122 -25.19 -1.50 -36.01
C GLY A 122 -26.00 -0.39 -35.36
N GLY A 123 -25.47 0.15 -34.26
CA GLY A 123 -25.83 1.43 -33.68
C GLY A 123 -24.59 2.31 -33.53
N THR A 124 -24.59 3.47 -34.18
CA THR A 124 -23.53 4.48 -34.10
C THR A 124 -23.58 5.21 -32.76
N VAL A 125 -22.51 5.10 -31.96
CA VAL A 125 -22.29 5.97 -30.79
C VAL A 125 -21.31 7.05 -31.22
N THR A 126 -21.80 8.27 -31.33
CA THR A 126 -20.99 9.47 -31.59
C THR A 126 -20.24 9.86 -30.31
N SER A 127 -18.91 9.91 -30.36
CA SER A 127 -18.07 10.45 -29.30
C SER A 127 -18.12 11.99 -29.29
N ASP A 128 -18.38 12.57 -28.11
CA ASP A 128 -18.34 14.01 -27.86
C ASP A 128 -16.89 14.54 -27.94
N PRO A 129 -16.54 15.46 -28.86
CA PRO A 129 -15.18 15.98 -29.02
C PRO A 129 -14.73 16.98 -27.94
N SER A 130 -15.53 17.25 -26.90
CA SER A 130 -15.25 18.33 -25.95
C SER A 130 -14.44 17.96 -24.70
N LEU A 131 -14.00 16.69 -24.56
CA LEU A 131 -13.07 16.28 -23.49
C LEU A 131 -11.64 16.76 -23.78
N LYS A 132 -11.37 18.03 -23.47
CA LYS A 132 -9.99 18.54 -23.34
C LYS A 132 -9.34 17.85 -22.14
N TYR A 133 -8.61 16.77 -22.40
CA TYR A 133 -7.65 16.21 -21.44
C TYR A 133 -6.70 17.34 -21.01
N SER A 134 -6.70 17.63 -19.71
CA SER A 134 -5.73 18.52 -19.06
C SER A 134 -4.33 18.13 -19.52
N GLN A 135 -3.52 19.13 -19.90
CA GLN A 135 -2.16 18.94 -20.38
C GLN A 135 -1.39 17.96 -19.49
N ARG A 136 -0.82 16.92 -20.11
CA ARG A 136 -0.01 15.89 -19.46
C ARG A 136 1.14 16.59 -18.70
N PRO A 137 1.38 16.28 -17.41
CA PRO A 137 2.56 16.79 -16.73
C PRO A 137 3.80 16.33 -17.51
N SER A 138 4.72 17.25 -17.79
CA SER A 138 5.99 16.98 -18.47
C SER A 138 6.72 15.78 -17.86
N ASP A 139 7.55 15.10 -18.65
CA ASP A 139 8.45 14.03 -18.22
C ASP A 139 9.34 14.49 -17.05
N LYS A 140 8.89 14.29 -15.81
CA LYS A 140 9.60 14.74 -14.62
C LYS A 140 10.69 13.73 -14.26
N CYS A 141 11.84 13.76 -14.94
CA CYS A 141 13.07 13.22 -14.34
C CYS A 141 13.44 14.14 -13.14
N TYR A 142 13.66 13.55 -11.96
CA TYR A 142 14.12 14.29 -10.77
C TYR A 142 15.62 14.04 -10.54
N THR A 143 16.42 15.09 -10.47
CA THR A 143 17.90 14.97 -10.40
C THR A 143 18.46 14.66 -9.01
N LYS A 144 17.65 14.77 -7.95
CA LYS A 144 18.10 14.61 -6.56
C LYS A 144 17.33 13.57 -5.78
N ALA A 145 16.00 13.73 -5.73
CA ALA A 145 15.12 12.84 -5.00
C ALA A 145 13.70 12.92 -5.54
N ALA A 146 12.91 11.88 -5.30
CA ALA A 146 11.50 11.80 -5.64
C ALA A 146 10.72 11.15 -4.49
N VAL A 147 9.44 11.51 -4.38
CA VAL A 147 8.46 10.85 -3.51
C VAL A 147 7.26 10.51 -4.37
N ALA A 148 6.85 9.26 -4.34
CA ALA A 148 5.66 8.77 -5.03
C ALA A 148 4.68 8.23 -3.98
N ALA A 149 3.60 8.95 -3.75
CA ALA A 149 2.46 8.54 -2.93
C ALA A 149 1.20 8.45 -3.80
N ASP A 150 0.14 7.84 -3.29
CA ASP A 150 -1.15 7.68 -3.97
C ASP A 150 -1.98 8.99 -4.05
N ALA A 151 -1.45 10.07 -3.49
CA ALA A 151 -1.98 11.42 -3.60
C ALA A 151 -0.88 12.44 -3.87
N GLY A 152 -1.14 13.35 -4.82
CA GLY A 152 -0.22 14.42 -5.21
C GLY A 152 0.25 15.24 -4.01
N THR A 153 -0.70 15.79 -3.23
CA THR A 153 -0.41 16.59 -2.02
C THR A 153 0.50 15.88 -1.03
N CYS A 154 0.33 14.56 -0.82
CA CYS A 154 1.17 13.80 0.10
C CYS A 154 2.58 13.55 -0.45
N SER A 155 2.71 13.40 -1.78
CA SER A 155 4.01 13.37 -2.46
C SER A 155 4.75 14.71 -2.29
N GLU A 156 4.01 15.83 -2.34
CA GLU A 156 4.56 17.16 -2.12
C GLU A 156 5.03 17.38 -0.67
N ILE A 157 4.24 16.93 0.31
CA ILE A 157 4.62 16.96 1.73
C ILE A 157 5.93 16.19 1.94
N GLY A 158 6.03 14.95 1.44
CA GLY A 158 7.25 14.16 1.54
C GLY A 158 8.44 14.83 0.85
N ARG A 159 8.24 15.39 -0.35
CA ARG A 159 9.27 16.17 -1.07
C ARG A 159 9.76 17.36 -0.25
N ASP A 160 8.86 18.08 0.40
CA ASP A 160 9.22 19.29 1.16
C ASP A 160 9.95 18.94 2.46
N ILE A 161 9.70 17.76 3.05
CA ILE A 161 10.53 17.18 4.10
C ILE A 161 11.95 16.87 3.61
N LEU A 162 12.10 16.28 2.42
CA LEU A 162 13.43 16.03 1.83
C LEU A 162 14.18 17.35 1.56
N LYS A 163 13.50 18.40 1.09
CA LYS A 163 14.09 19.73 0.89
C LYS A 163 14.59 20.37 2.20
N ARG A 164 13.98 20.01 3.33
CA ARG A 164 14.41 20.40 4.68
C ARG A 164 15.53 19.53 5.24
N ASN A 165 16.19 18.72 4.40
CA ASN A 165 17.25 17.79 4.77
C ASN A 165 16.78 16.64 5.69
N GLY A 166 15.48 16.33 5.67
CA GLY A 166 14.95 15.11 6.27
C GLY A 166 15.46 13.86 5.55
N SER A 167 15.47 12.73 6.27
CA SER A 167 15.81 11.45 5.66
C SER A 167 14.68 10.95 4.75
N ALA A 168 14.96 9.89 3.98
CA ALA A 168 13.91 9.18 3.26
C ALA A 168 12.80 8.71 4.22
N VAL A 169 13.15 8.28 5.44
CA VAL A 169 12.21 7.84 6.47
C VAL A 169 11.35 9.00 6.98
N ASP A 170 11.94 10.16 7.27
CA ASP A 170 11.19 11.37 7.64
C ASP A 170 10.14 11.71 6.58
N ALA A 171 10.56 11.71 5.31
CA ALA A 171 9.70 12.03 4.18
C ALA A 171 8.54 11.05 4.00
N ALA A 172 8.79 9.75 4.21
CA ALA A 172 7.72 8.76 4.12
C ALA A 172 6.75 8.85 5.30
N ILE A 173 7.22 9.06 6.53
CA ILE A 173 6.33 9.22 7.69
C ILE A 173 5.40 10.42 7.47
N ALA A 174 5.94 11.57 7.07
CA ALA A 174 5.14 12.76 6.79
C ALA A 174 4.13 12.55 5.64
N ALA A 175 4.57 11.89 4.56
CA ALA A 175 3.68 11.55 3.45
C ALA A 175 2.56 10.58 3.91
N LEU A 176 2.86 9.55 4.69
CA LEU A 176 1.86 8.58 5.15
C LEU A 176 0.88 9.17 6.17
N LEU A 177 1.31 10.12 7.00
CA LEU A 177 0.40 10.89 7.86
C LEU A 177 -0.60 11.70 7.02
N CYS A 178 -0.17 12.21 5.86
CA CYS A 178 -1.06 12.86 4.90
C CYS A 178 -1.97 11.86 4.19
N VAL A 179 -1.45 10.70 3.75
CA VAL A 179 -2.26 9.64 3.10
C VAL A 179 -3.37 9.17 4.04
N SER A 180 -3.08 9.08 5.33
CA SER A 180 -4.06 8.76 6.39
C SER A 180 -5.24 9.75 6.50
N LEU A 181 -5.12 10.92 5.86
CA LEU A 181 -6.22 11.89 5.71
C LEU A 181 -6.87 11.74 4.34
N VAL A 182 -6.09 11.87 3.27
CA VAL A 182 -6.63 12.02 1.91
C VAL A 182 -7.17 10.72 1.31
N ASN A 183 -6.68 9.58 1.80
CA ASN A 183 -7.13 8.23 1.47
C ASN A 183 -7.43 7.45 2.76
N ALA A 184 -8.20 8.06 3.66
CA ALA A 184 -8.52 7.51 4.99
C ALA A 184 -9.22 6.13 4.95
N GLN A 185 -9.82 5.75 3.82
CA GLN A 185 -10.38 4.41 3.61
C GLN A 185 -9.30 3.31 3.52
N SER A 186 -8.06 3.68 3.22
CA SER A 186 -6.97 2.75 2.88
C SER A 186 -5.96 2.58 4.00
N VAL A 187 -5.60 3.67 4.70
CA VAL A 187 -4.60 3.66 5.77
C VAL A 187 -4.97 4.70 6.82
N GLY A 188 -4.57 4.45 8.06
CA GLY A 188 -4.75 5.38 9.16
C GLY A 188 -4.01 4.93 10.42
N ILE A 189 -3.84 5.82 11.40
CA ILE A 189 -3.13 5.53 12.66
C ILE A 189 -3.76 4.40 13.49
N GLY A 190 -5.00 3.99 13.17
CA GLY A 190 -5.66 2.81 13.73
C GLY A 190 -5.28 1.48 13.08
N GLY A 191 -4.36 1.47 12.10
CA GLY A 191 -3.90 0.26 11.41
C GLY A 191 -2.43 -0.07 11.65
N GLY A 192 -1.82 -0.74 10.66
CA GLY A 192 -0.40 -1.13 10.66
C GLY A 192 0.37 -0.67 9.42
N VAL A 193 1.69 -0.84 9.46
CA VAL A 193 2.61 -0.46 8.37
C VAL A 193 3.79 -1.42 8.28
N VAL A 194 4.36 -1.58 7.09
CA VAL A 194 5.63 -2.26 6.86
C VAL A 194 6.59 -1.36 6.08
N PHE A 195 7.83 -1.26 6.55
CA PHE A 195 8.90 -0.55 5.86
C PHE A 195 9.89 -1.55 5.24
N THR A 196 10.41 -1.22 4.06
CA THR A 196 11.64 -1.79 3.49
C THR A 196 12.64 -0.65 3.26
N ILE A 197 13.69 -0.61 4.07
CA ILE A 197 14.61 0.52 4.18
C ILE A 197 15.97 0.10 3.67
N TYR A 198 16.45 0.76 2.61
CA TYR A 198 17.80 0.60 2.08
C TYR A 198 18.67 1.76 2.53
N ASN A 199 19.78 1.45 3.19
CA ASN A 199 20.82 2.41 3.53
C ASN A 199 21.94 2.36 2.49
N ALA A 200 22.00 3.37 1.61
CA ALA A 200 22.98 3.44 0.53
C ALA A 200 24.43 3.55 1.01
N SER A 201 24.68 4.11 2.20
CA SER A 201 26.03 4.24 2.75
C SER A 201 26.59 2.92 3.27
N THR A 202 25.72 2.00 3.69
CA THR A 202 26.13 0.70 4.23
C THR A 202 25.79 -0.48 3.32
N GLY A 203 24.98 -0.26 2.27
CA GLY A 203 24.47 -1.32 1.41
C GLY A 203 23.47 -2.27 2.09
N LYS A 204 22.98 -1.94 3.29
CA LYS A 204 22.11 -2.83 4.08
C LYS A 204 20.63 -2.55 3.80
N VAL A 205 19.82 -3.62 3.83
CA VAL A 205 18.35 -3.53 3.74
C VAL A 205 17.70 -4.19 4.96
N GLU A 206 16.91 -3.41 5.68
CA GLU A 206 16.11 -3.88 6.81
C GLU A 206 14.63 -3.72 6.53
N THR A 207 13.80 -4.49 7.26
CA THR A 207 12.36 -4.31 7.28
C THR A 207 11.86 -4.07 8.68
N ILE A 208 10.84 -3.20 8.80
CA ILE A 208 10.13 -2.95 10.05
C ILE A 208 8.70 -3.38 9.82
N ASN A 209 8.29 -4.47 10.46
CA ASN A 209 6.92 -4.96 10.47
C ASN A 209 6.19 -4.38 11.68
N ALA A 210 5.31 -3.42 11.42
CA ALA A 210 4.39 -2.86 12.38
C ALA A 210 2.93 -3.15 11.97
N ARG A 211 2.67 -4.37 11.49
CA ARG A 211 1.32 -4.89 11.25
C ARG A 211 0.58 -5.08 12.58
N GLU A 212 -0.74 -4.96 12.54
CA GLU A 212 -1.61 -5.22 13.67
C GLU A 212 -1.42 -6.64 14.20
N THR A 213 -1.53 -6.80 15.52
CA THR A 213 -1.47 -8.12 16.19
C THR A 213 -2.83 -8.48 16.77
N ALA A 214 -3.12 -9.78 16.88
CA ALA A 214 -4.32 -10.21 17.58
C ALA A 214 -4.24 -9.79 19.06
N PRO A 215 -5.32 -9.25 19.65
CA PRO A 215 -5.36 -8.98 21.09
C PRO A 215 -5.16 -10.26 21.91
N MET A 216 -4.62 -10.17 23.11
CA MET A 216 -4.38 -11.32 23.99
C MET A 216 -5.65 -12.12 24.31
N GLY A 217 -6.81 -11.46 24.34
CA GLY A 217 -8.11 -12.10 24.54
C GLY A 217 -8.68 -12.78 23.28
N ALA A 218 -7.98 -12.75 22.15
CA ALA A 218 -8.43 -13.37 20.91
C ALA A 218 -8.38 -14.91 21.01
N SER A 219 -9.28 -15.57 20.28
CA SER A 219 -9.29 -17.02 20.16
C SER A 219 -9.66 -17.43 18.74
N GLU A 220 -9.26 -18.64 18.34
CA GLU A 220 -9.49 -19.17 16.99
C GLU A 220 -10.97 -19.10 16.56
N ASN A 221 -11.90 -19.33 17.49
CA ASN A 221 -13.33 -19.44 17.21
C ASN A 221 -14.13 -18.15 17.47
N MET A 222 -13.47 -17.02 17.77
CA MET A 222 -14.15 -15.80 18.25
C MET A 222 -15.06 -15.11 17.22
N PHE A 223 -14.93 -15.44 15.93
CA PHE A 223 -15.71 -14.85 14.84
C PHE A 223 -16.85 -15.75 14.33
N GLY A 224 -16.92 -17.00 14.80
CA GLY A 224 -17.82 -18.01 14.23
C GLY A 224 -17.53 -18.24 12.75
N LYS A 225 -18.59 -18.38 11.94
CA LYS A 225 -18.47 -18.62 10.48
C LYS A 225 -18.66 -17.38 9.62
N ASP A 226 -19.02 -16.25 10.22
CA ASP A 226 -19.32 -15.02 9.49
C ASP A 226 -18.11 -14.07 9.53
N PRO A 227 -17.45 -13.81 8.39
CA PRO A 227 -16.34 -12.87 8.31
C PRO A 227 -16.68 -11.45 8.79
N GLN A 228 -17.97 -11.06 8.78
CA GLN A 228 -18.40 -9.74 9.28
C GLN A 228 -18.22 -9.57 10.79
N ASN A 229 -18.01 -10.66 11.54
CA ASN A 229 -17.74 -10.62 12.97
C ASN A 229 -16.28 -10.28 13.30
N ALA A 230 -15.41 -10.11 12.30
CA ALA A 230 -14.00 -9.78 12.50
C ALA A 230 -13.85 -8.58 13.44
N LYS A 231 -12.93 -8.72 14.41
CA LYS A 231 -12.61 -7.69 15.40
C LYS A 231 -11.28 -7.02 15.05
N PRO A 232 -11.07 -5.74 15.41
CA PRO A 232 -9.83 -5.05 15.12
C PRO A 232 -8.64 -5.72 15.84
N GLY A 233 -7.50 -5.76 15.16
CA GLY A 233 -6.21 -6.06 15.76
C GLY A 233 -5.62 -4.82 16.46
N THR A 234 -4.64 -5.03 17.33
CA THR A 234 -3.93 -3.97 18.05
C THR A 234 -3.15 -3.09 17.06
N PRO A 235 -3.43 -1.77 16.96
CA PRO A 235 -2.83 -0.90 15.94
C PRO A 235 -1.32 -0.76 16.09
N GLY A 236 -0.57 -0.90 15.00
CA GLY A 236 0.90 -0.90 15.01
C GLY A 236 1.58 0.32 14.41
N LEU A 237 0.85 1.10 13.62
CA LEU A 237 1.43 2.07 12.70
C LEU A 237 2.32 3.12 13.39
N LEU A 238 1.86 3.70 14.51
CA LEU A 238 2.60 4.74 15.22
C LEU A 238 3.88 4.22 15.88
N ARG A 239 3.87 2.97 16.40
CA ARG A 239 5.12 2.33 16.86
C ARG A 239 6.07 2.03 15.72
N GLY A 240 5.55 1.65 14.55
CA GLY A 240 6.34 1.50 13.33
C GLY A 240 7.04 2.81 12.94
N TYR A 241 6.31 3.92 12.96
CA TYR A 241 6.86 5.25 12.68
C TYR A 241 7.91 5.65 13.70
N GLU A 242 7.63 5.44 14.99
CA GLU A 242 8.56 5.73 16.08
C GLU A 242 9.88 4.96 15.92
N LEU A 243 9.81 3.63 15.67
CA LEU A 243 11.01 2.82 15.49
C LEU A 243 11.81 3.23 14.25
N ALA A 244 11.13 3.45 13.12
CA ALA A 244 11.78 3.91 11.89
C ALA A 244 12.45 5.28 12.09
N HIS A 245 11.75 6.22 12.73
CA HIS A 245 12.26 7.57 13.03
C HIS A 245 13.44 7.53 14.01
N LYS A 246 13.39 6.72 15.07
CA LYS A 246 14.51 6.55 16.01
C LYS A 246 15.78 6.04 15.31
N ARG A 247 15.64 5.16 14.31
CA ARG A 247 16.78 4.58 13.58
C ARG A 247 17.32 5.46 12.47
N HIS A 248 16.44 6.17 11.75
CA HIS A 248 16.79 6.82 10.48
C HIS A 248 16.32 8.27 10.36
N GLY A 249 15.60 8.79 11.36
CA GLY A 249 15.07 10.14 11.37
C GLY A 249 16.17 11.20 11.50
N ARG A 250 15.94 12.36 10.89
CA ARG A 250 16.81 13.54 10.98
C ARG A 250 16.08 14.77 11.48
N LEU A 251 14.83 14.95 11.08
CA LEU A 251 13.98 16.04 11.59
C LEU A 251 13.37 15.68 12.94
N LYS A 252 12.91 16.68 13.69
CA LYS A 252 12.21 16.43 14.96
C LYS A 252 10.87 15.74 14.67
N TRP A 253 10.49 14.80 15.53
CA TRP A 253 9.23 14.04 15.43
C TRP A 253 8.03 14.92 15.09
N LYS A 254 7.83 16.02 15.84
CA LYS A 254 6.72 16.96 15.63
C LYS A 254 6.67 17.56 14.22
N GLU A 255 7.82 17.80 13.60
CA GLU A 255 7.92 18.44 12.27
C GLU A 255 7.33 17.55 11.17
N LEU A 256 7.22 16.24 11.42
CA LEU A 256 6.62 15.27 10.49
C LEU A 256 5.09 15.35 10.49
N PHE A 257 4.48 15.84 11.57
CA PHE A 257 3.03 15.93 11.75
C PHE A 257 2.47 17.28 11.32
N GLU A 258 3.25 18.36 11.44
CA GLU A 258 2.85 19.74 11.16
C GLU A 258 2.09 19.90 9.81
N PRO A 259 2.56 19.35 8.67
CA PRO A 259 1.85 19.51 7.40
C PRO A 259 0.47 18.85 7.41
N SER A 260 0.36 17.67 8.02
CA SER A 260 -0.89 16.90 8.06
C SER A 260 -1.88 17.48 9.07
N ILE A 261 -1.41 18.04 10.19
CA ILE A 261 -2.25 18.81 11.14
C ILE A 261 -2.89 19.99 10.40
N LYS A 262 -2.07 20.78 9.68
CA LYS A 262 -2.56 21.91 8.90
C LYS A 262 -3.59 21.47 7.85
N LEU A 263 -3.29 20.41 7.09
CA LEU A 263 -4.19 19.87 6.08
C LEU A 263 -5.54 19.41 6.66
N ALA A 264 -5.52 18.76 7.82
CA ALA A 264 -6.72 18.28 8.51
C ALA A 264 -7.62 19.41 9.02
N LEU A 265 -7.03 20.54 9.45
CA LEU A 265 -7.72 21.75 9.91
C LEU A 265 -8.28 22.58 8.75
N ASP A 266 -7.42 22.92 7.79
CA ASP A 266 -7.79 23.75 6.64
C ASP A 266 -8.86 23.04 5.78
N GLY A 267 -8.71 21.72 5.67
CA GLY A 267 -9.51 20.85 4.81
C GLY A 267 -8.91 20.70 3.42
N PHE A 268 -9.39 19.71 2.69
CA PHE A 268 -8.95 19.42 1.33
C PHE A 268 -10.10 18.87 0.49
N GLN A 269 -9.90 18.85 -0.83
CA GLN A 269 -10.87 18.29 -1.76
C GLN A 269 -10.81 16.77 -1.74
N VAL A 270 -11.98 16.13 -1.60
CA VAL A 270 -12.13 14.68 -1.68
C VAL A 270 -11.66 14.20 -3.06
N GLY A 271 -10.67 13.32 -3.07
CA GLY A 271 -10.17 12.67 -4.28
C GLY A 271 -11.10 11.57 -4.77
N ARG A 272 -10.92 11.14 -6.02
CA ARG A 272 -11.75 10.11 -6.68
C ARG A 272 -11.81 8.80 -5.87
N ALA A 273 -10.68 8.30 -5.38
CA ALA A 273 -10.62 7.02 -4.66
C ALA A 273 -11.44 7.06 -3.37
N LEU A 274 -11.28 8.11 -2.55
CA LEU A 274 -12.07 8.31 -1.34
C LEU A 274 -13.57 8.48 -1.67
N ALA A 275 -13.91 9.24 -2.71
CA ALA A 275 -15.30 9.41 -3.13
C ALA A 275 -15.98 8.07 -3.51
N LEU A 276 -15.28 7.21 -4.24
CA LEU A 276 -15.78 5.87 -4.59
C LEU A 276 -16.01 5.03 -3.34
N ALA A 277 -15.03 5.00 -2.42
CA ALA A 277 -15.16 4.24 -1.17
C ALA A 277 -16.31 4.74 -0.26
N ILE A 278 -16.49 6.07 -0.16
CA ILE A 278 -17.63 6.65 0.57
C ILE A 278 -18.95 6.23 -0.08
N ASN A 279 -19.02 6.21 -1.42
CA ASN A 279 -20.23 5.81 -2.14
C ASN A 279 -20.54 4.31 -1.95
N GLU A 280 -19.53 3.44 -2.09
CA GLU A 280 -19.64 1.99 -1.88
C GLU A 280 -20.07 1.64 -0.45
N THR A 281 -19.73 2.47 0.53
CA THR A 281 -20.07 2.28 1.95
C THR A 281 -21.13 3.25 2.47
N SER A 282 -21.88 3.88 1.56
CA SER A 282 -22.81 4.98 1.87
C SER A 282 -23.82 4.64 2.95
N ASP A 283 -24.42 3.44 2.92
CA ASP A 283 -25.35 2.98 3.95
C ASP A 283 -24.68 2.91 5.34
N LYS A 284 -23.42 2.47 5.43
CA LYS A 284 -22.68 2.42 6.69
C LYS A 284 -22.34 3.83 7.18
N VAL A 285 -21.95 4.72 6.26
CA VAL A 285 -21.64 6.12 6.58
C VAL A 285 -22.87 6.84 7.10
N LEU A 286 -24.01 6.75 6.40
CA LEU A 286 -25.25 7.45 6.76
C LEU A 286 -25.86 6.95 8.07
N ASN A 287 -25.70 5.65 8.37
CA ASN A 287 -26.22 5.04 9.60
C ASN A 287 -25.27 5.12 10.80
N ASN A 288 -24.08 5.71 10.64
CA ASN A 288 -23.13 5.91 11.73
C ASN A 288 -22.86 7.41 11.93
N ALA A 289 -23.30 7.95 13.08
CA ALA A 289 -23.18 9.38 13.36
C ALA A 289 -21.72 9.88 13.35
N ALA A 290 -20.76 9.08 13.84
CA ALA A 290 -19.36 9.45 13.86
C ALA A 290 -18.72 9.45 12.47
N LEU A 291 -19.11 8.51 11.59
CA LEU A 291 -18.69 8.53 10.20
C LEU A 291 -19.34 9.69 9.44
N CYS A 292 -20.64 9.90 9.62
CA CYS A 292 -21.35 10.98 8.93
C CYS A 292 -20.90 12.38 9.39
N GLU A 293 -20.40 12.54 10.62
CA GLU A 293 -19.77 13.78 11.09
C GLU A 293 -18.62 14.23 10.16
N VAL A 294 -17.90 13.28 9.57
CA VAL A 294 -16.72 13.53 8.74
C VAL A 294 -17.01 13.38 7.25
N PHE A 295 -17.78 12.36 6.87
CA PHE A 295 -17.99 11.96 5.48
C PHE A 295 -19.34 12.38 4.90
N CYS A 296 -20.14 13.17 5.62
CA CYS A 296 -21.36 13.80 5.09
C CYS A 296 -21.20 15.33 4.98
N GLY A 297 -21.93 15.91 4.04
CA GLY A 297 -22.06 17.36 3.89
C GLY A 297 -22.84 17.98 5.06
N SER A 298 -22.33 19.09 5.57
CA SER A 298 -22.88 19.83 6.72
C SER A 298 -24.31 20.35 6.53
N ARG A 299 -24.77 20.51 5.29
CA ARG A 299 -26.05 21.17 4.96
C ARG A 299 -27.23 20.21 4.81
N ASN A 300 -27.00 18.98 4.35
CA ASN A 300 -28.07 18.08 3.91
C ASN A 300 -27.87 16.61 4.37
N LYS A 301 -26.83 16.33 5.18
CA LYS A 301 -26.46 14.97 5.62
C LYS A 301 -26.32 13.97 4.45
N THR A 302 -26.01 14.43 3.25
CA THR A 302 -25.66 13.54 2.13
C THR A 302 -24.18 13.22 2.18
N ILE A 303 -23.77 12.05 1.71
CA ILE A 303 -22.36 11.69 1.57
C ILE A 303 -21.58 12.73 0.75
N LEU A 304 -20.30 12.95 1.11
CA LEU A 304 -19.39 13.79 0.34
C LEU A 304 -19.04 13.13 -1.00
N LYS A 305 -18.89 13.95 -2.04
CA LYS A 305 -18.53 13.55 -3.40
C LYS A 305 -17.14 14.06 -3.76
N GLU A 306 -16.61 13.57 -4.87
CA GLU A 306 -15.35 14.08 -5.42
C GLU A 306 -15.39 15.62 -5.54
N LYS A 307 -14.30 16.28 -5.16
CA LYS A 307 -14.12 17.74 -5.09
C LYS A 307 -14.87 18.46 -3.96
N ASP A 308 -15.75 17.79 -3.21
CA ASP A 308 -16.27 18.37 -1.97
C ASP A 308 -15.14 18.58 -0.96
N THR A 309 -15.30 19.54 -0.04
CA THR A 309 -14.29 19.81 0.99
C THR A 309 -14.56 18.96 2.23
N ILE A 310 -13.55 18.20 2.67
CA ILE A 310 -13.56 17.40 3.90
C ILE A 310 -12.59 17.99 4.92
N ARG A 311 -12.90 17.85 6.22
CA ARG A 311 -12.05 18.24 7.35
C ARG A 311 -12.00 17.12 8.39
N PHE A 312 -10.85 16.98 9.03
CA PHE A 312 -10.60 15.98 10.06
C PHE A 312 -10.21 16.63 11.39
N LEU A 313 -11.10 17.45 11.94
CA LEU A 313 -10.79 18.31 13.09
C LEU A 313 -10.35 17.53 14.33
N LYS A 314 -11.04 16.43 14.67
CA LYS A 314 -10.67 15.56 15.79
C LYS A 314 -9.33 14.85 15.55
N LEU A 315 -9.08 14.38 14.33
CA LEU A 315 -7.81 13.74 14.00
C LEU A 315 -6.64 14.74 13.99
N ALA A 316 -6.88 16.01 13.65
CA ALA A 316 -5.88 17.07 13.78
C ALA A 316 -5.43 17.21 15.25
N GLN A 317 -6.38 17.25 16.18
CA GLN A 317 -6.09 17.31 17.62
C GLN A 317 -5.34 16.05 18.12
N THR A 318 -5.72 14.88 17.60
CA THR A 318 -5.00 13.63 17.86
C THR A 318 -3.56 13.69 17.36
N TYR A 319 -3.33 14.19 16.14
CA TYR A 319 -2.00 14.38 15.59
C TYR A 319 -1.18 15.41 16.38
N GLU A 320 -1.79 16.50 16.85
CA GLU A 320 -1.13 17.48 17.73
C GLU A 320 -0.66 16.85 19.04
N LYS A 321 -1.51 16.05 19.70
CA LYS A 321 -1.13 15.29 20.91
C LYS A 321 0.04 14.34 20.63
N ILE A 322 -0.03 13.54 19.56
CA ILE A 322 1.04 12.62 19.18
C ILE A 322 2.34 13.34 18.81
N ALA A 323 2.24 14.48 18.12
CA ALA A 323 3.40 15.30 17.76
C ALA A 323 4.12 15.86 18.99
N LYS A 324 3.36 16.21 20.05
CA LYS A 324 3.87 16.78 21.29
C LYS A 324 4.39 15.73 22.28
N GLU A 325 3.64 14.65 22.45
CA GLU A 325 3.84 13.64 23.51
C GLU A 325 4.54 12.38 23.00
N GLY A 326 4.71 12.23 21.68
CA GLY A 326 5.27 11.04 21.04
C GLY A 326 4.24 9.94 20.83
N ALA A 327 4.69 8.79 20.32
CA ALA A 327 3.82 7.64 20.07
C ALA A 327 3.13 7.12 21.33
N ASP A 328 3.75 7.27 22.51
CA ASP A 328 3.18 6.85 23.79
C ASP A 328 1.87 7.55 24.13
N ALA A 329 1.56 8.71 23.55
CA ALA A 329 0.24 9.33 23.66
C ALA A 329 -0.89 8.33 23.33
N PHE A 330 -0.66 7.49 22.30
CA PHE A 330 -1.59 6.47 21.82
C PHE A 330 -1.57 5.20 22.68
N TYR A 331 -0.38 4.67 22.99
CA TYR A 331 -0.22 3.33 23.56
C TYR A 331 -0.22 3.28 25.10
N ASN A 332 0.21 4.36 25.76
CA ASN A 332 0.32 4.44 27.21
C ASN A 332 0.28 5.90 27.71
N GLY A 333 -0.67 6.69 27.21
CA GLY A 333 -0.69 8.14 27.38
C GLY A 333 -2.09 8.74 27.31
N SER A 334 -2.14 10.01 26.90
CA SER A 334 -3.34 10.85 27.01
C SER A 334 -4.50 10.44 26.10
N LEU A 335 -4.26 9.62 25.07
CA LEU A 335 -5.29 9.13 24.14
C LEU A 335 -5.72 7.69 24.45
N THR A 336 -4.94 6.96 25.25
CA THR A 336 -5.12 5.51 25.41
C THR A 336 -6.49 5.15 25.98
N GLN A 337 -7.00 5.91 26.95
CA GLN A 337 -8.31 5.60 27.54
C GLN A 337 -9.45 5.83 26.54
N ASP A 338 -9.45 6.96 25.83
CA ASP A 338 -10.44 7.27 24.79
C ASP A 338 -10.49 6.17 23.71
N ILE A 339 -9.31 5.70 23.26
CA ILE A 339 -9.19 4.61 22.29
C ILE A 339 -9.81 3.31 22.82
N LEU A 340 -9.52 2.95 24.06
CA LEU A 340 -10.06 1.72 24.68
C LEU A 340 -11.57 1.81 24.86
N ASP A 341 -12.09 2.98 25.24
CA ASP A 341 -13.51 3.20 25.42
C ASP A 341 -14.27 3.10 24.08
N ASP A 342 -13.72 3.70 23.01
CA ASP A 342 -14.28 3.59 21.66
C ASP A 342 -14.29 2.13 21.15
N ILE A 343 -13.18 1.40 21.33
CA ILE A 343 -13.09 0.00 20.90
C ILE A 343 -14.08 -0.87 21.69
N LYS A 344 -14.17 -0.67 23.01
CA LYS A 344 -15.09 -1.41 23.87
C LYS A 344 -16.55 -1.10 23.51
N ALA A 345 -16.88 0.15 23.24
CA ALA A 345 -18.22 0.56 22.81
C ALA A 345 -18.62 -0.10 21.47
N ALA A 346 -17.67 -0.33 20.57
CA ALA A 346 -17.86 -1.09 19.34
C ALA A 346 -17.80 -2.63 19.51
N GLY A 347 -17.70 -3.12 20.75
CA GLY A 347 -17.64 -4.55 21.07
C GLY A 347 -16.30 -5.21 20.68
N GLY A 348 -15.22 -4.45 20.64
CA GLY A 348 -13.85 -4.94 20.51
C GLY A 348 -13.28 -5.41 21.84
N ILE A 349 -12.16 -6.14 21.76
CA ILE A 349 -11.54 -6.83 22.90
C ILE A 349 -10.10 -6.38 23.20
N ILE A 350 -9.63 -5.31 22.55
CA ILE A 350 -8.31 -4.75 22.80
C ILE A 350 -8.27 -4.19 24.23
N THR A 351 -7.25 -4.58 24.98
CA THR A 351 -7.01 -4.16 26.35
C THR A 351 -5.90 -3.11 26.43
N ARG A 352 -5.75 -2.50 27.61
CA ARG A 352 -4.63 -1.59 27.89
C ARG A 352 -3.29 -2.31 27.76
N GLU A 353 -3.24 -3.56 28.17
CA GLU A 353 -2.05 -4.40 28.10
C GLU A 353 -1.68 -4.72 26.65
N ASP A 354 -2.67 -4.91 25.76
CA ASP A 354 -2.42 -5.08 24.33
C ASP A 354 -1.74 -3.85 23.72
N LEU A 355 -2.29 -2.64 23.98
CA LEU A 355 -1.70 -1.39 23.48
C LEU A 355 -0.30 -1.16 24.07
N ARG A 356 -0.15 -1.31 25.38
CA ARG A 356 1.14 -1.11 26.06
C ARG A 356 2.19 -2.12 25.61
N GLY A 357 1.79 -3.36 25.34
CA GLY A 357 2.67 -4.46 24.95
C GLY A 357 3.03 -4.50 23.46
N TYR A 358 2.34 -3.74 22.62
CA TYR A 358 2.60 -3.76 21.18
C TYR A 358 4.03 -3.32 20.85
N THR A 359 4.75 -4.15 20.09
CA THR A 359 6.11 -3.86 19.61
C THR A 359 6.26 -4.26 18.13
N PRO A 360 6.74 -3.37 17.24
CA PRO A 360 7.08 -3.73 15.87
C PRO A 360 8.22 -4.74 15.81
N LEU A 361 8.21 -5.60 14.79
CA LEU A 361 9.30 -6.54 14.53
C LEU A 361 10.30 -5.93 13.54
N LEU A 362 11.56 -5.78 13.97
CA LEU A 362 12.67 -5.42 13.12
C LEU A 362 13.32 -6.68 12.56
N ASN A 363 13.51 -6.73 11.24
CA ASN A 363 14.37 -7.71 10.59
C ASN A 363 15.52 -6.97 9.90
N GLU A 364 16.74 -7.12 10.41
CA GLU A 364 17.95 -6.48 9.86
C GLU A 364 18.45 -7.12 8.55
N HIS A 365 17.84 -8.24 8.15
CA HIS A 365 18.13 -8.98 6.92
C HIS A 365 16.83 -9.23 6.15
N ALA A 366 16.41 -8.24 5.37
CA ALA A 366 15.23 -8.38 4.52
C ALA A 366 15.34 -9.62 3.61
N LEU A 367 14.21 -10.30 3.37
CA LEU A 367 14.13 -11.37 2.37
C LEU A 367 14.69 -10.81 1.06
N ASN A 368 15.67 -11.52 0.50
CA ASN A 368 16.27 -11.16 -0.76
C ASN A 368 16.21 -12.32 -1.75
N PHE A 369 16.14 -11.98 -3.02
CA PHE A 369 16.16 -12.93 -4.12
C PHE A 369 16.67 -12.24 -5.39
N THR A 370 17.27 -13.02 -6.29
CA THR A 370 17.92 -12.47 -7.49
C THR A 370 17.09 -12.77 -8.74
N VAL A 371 16.89 -11.75 -9.57
CA VAL A 371 16.25 -11.85 -10.88
C VAL A 371 17.13 -11.14 -11.90
N GLY A 372 17.74 -11.93 -12.81
CA GLY A 372 18.77 -11.42 -13.72
C GLY A 372 19.95 -10.82 -12.94
N LYS A 373 20.28 -9.56 -13.23
CA LYS A 373 21.36 -8.81 -12.56
C LYS A 373 20.91 -8.05 -11.30
N TYR A 374 19.65 -8.15 -10.91
CA TYR A 374 19.07 -7.37 -9.82
C TYR A 374 18.85 -8.23 -8.57
N ILE A 375 19.18 -7.66 -7.41
CA ILE A 375 18.81 -8.20 -6.10
C ILE A 375 17.56 -7.46 -5.64
N PHE A 376 16.47 -8.19 -5.49
CA PHE A 376 15.23 -7.69 -4.93
C PHE A 376 15.23 -7.88 -3.42
N HIS A 377 14.62 -6.93 -2.71
CA HIS A 377 14.39 -7.02 -1.27
C HIS A 377 12.92 -6.80 -0.97
N ALA A 378 12.36 -7.63 -0.10
CA ALA A 378 10.96 -7.56 0.31
C ALA A 378 10.79 -7.90 1.79
N PRO A 379 9.68 -7.48 2.42
CA PRO A 379 9.27 -8.04 3.70
C PRO A 379 8.94 -9.53 3.57
N ASP A 380 9.41 -10.31 4.54
CA ASP A 380 9.11 -11.74 4.64
C ASP A 380 7.66 -11.98 5.12
N ALA A 381 7.28 -13.23 5.38
CA ALA A 381 6.03 -13.57 6.05
C ALA A 381 5.83 -12.69 7.31
N PRO A 382 4.62 -12.14 7.52
CA PRO A 382 3.34 -12.50 6.90
C PRO A 382 3.00 -11.74 5.61
N PHE A 383 3.95 -11.05 4.98
CA PHE A 383 3.70 -10.28 3.75
C PHE A 383 3.93 -11.10 2.48
N GLY A 384 3.56 -10.53 1.33
CA GLY A 384 3.65 -11.18 0.02
C GLY A 384 5.06 -11.35 -0.56
N GLY A 385 6.13 -11.06 0.18
CA GLY A 385 7.51 -11.17 -0.32
C GLY A 385 7.88 -12.57 -0.81
N PRO A 386 7.62 -13.65 -0.05
CA PRO A 386 7.87 -15.02 -0.51
C PRO A 386 7.07 -15.38 -1.77
N VAL A 387 5.82 -14.91 -1.88
CA VAL A 387 4.98 -15.14 -3.06
C VAL A 387 5.54 -14.41 -4.28
N LEU A 388 5.96 -13.15 -4.13
CA LEU A 388 6.61 -12.39 -5.21
C LEU A 388 7.91 -13.07 -5.66
N ALA A 389 8.73 -13.52 -4.70
CA ALA A 389 9.97 -14.25 -4.98
C ALA A 389 9.69 -15.54 -5.76
N LEU A 390 8.66 -16.29 -5.37
CA LEU A 390 8.26 -17.52 -6.06
C LEU A 390 7.81 -17.23 -7.50
N ILE A 391 6.92 -16.25 -7.71
CA ILE A 391 6.43 -15.86 -9.03
C ILE A 391 7.60 -15.52 -9.95
N LEU A 392 8.51 -14.65 -9.50
CA LEU A 392 9.64 -14.21 -10.33
C LEU A 392 10.68 -15.31 -10.55
N ASN A 393 10.87 -16.21 -9.59
CA ASN A 393 11.76 -17.37 -9.75
C ASN A 393 11.21 -18.43 -10.71
N ILE A 394 9.90 -18.58 -10.83
CA ILE A 394 9.28 -19.45 -11.85
C ILE A 394 9.44 -18.80 -13.23
N LEU A 395 9.13 -17.50 -13.34
CA LEU A 395 9.07 -16.81 -14.62
C LEU A 395 10.42 -16.46 -15.23
N LYS A 396 11.51 -16.41 -14.43
CA LYS A 396 12.85 -16.19 -14.96
C LYS A 396 13.34 -17.30 -15.91
N GLY A 397 12.73 -18.50 -15.87
CA GLY A 397 13.26 -19.67 -16.58
C GLY A 397 14.58 -20.17 -15.96
N GLN A 398 15.03 -21.38 -16.33
CA GLN A 398 16.33 -21.89 -15.87
C GLN A 398 17.50 -21.08 -16.46
#